data_AF-A0A0A7EKK1-F1
#
_entry.id   AF-A0A0A7EKK1-F1
#
_cell.length_a   1.000
_cell.length_b   1.000
_cell.length_c   1.000
_cell.angle_alpha   90.00
_cell.angle_beta   90.00
_cell.angle_gamma   90.00
#
_symmetry.space_group_name_H-M   'P 1'
#
loop_
_entity.id
_entity.type
_entity.pdbx_description
1 polymer ?
#
loop_
_entity_poly.entity_id
_entity_poly.type
_entity_poly.pdbx_seq_one_letter_code
_entity_poly.pdbx_strand_id
1 'polypeptide(L)'
;MTKYSSLLLVFLFLPKLVGACMFPNQGNEYDALIKLEKLETKNRYRLSVPRIIESSSGWPTVTLIYSSHELDKGCKEGTLIDGTQTICLPQEQIREEINLNNTWEKAIDWVSNKNSYEGEIQIMERENFSVEVSVMWETEVCLTFGRKVIIK
;
A
#
# COMPACT_ATOMS: atom_id res chain seq x y z
N MET A 1 9.91 44.06 -40.10
CA MET A 1 8.62 43.84 -39.41
C MET A 1 8.73 42.50 -38.69
N THR A 2 9.21 42.50 -37.45
CA THR A 2 9.48 41.26 -36.69
C THR A 2 9.35 41.58 -35.20
N LYS A 3 8.20 41.27 -34.62
CA LYS A 3 7.99 41.31 -33.17
C LYS A 3 7.02 40.22 -32.73
N TYR A 4 7.44 38.96 -32.86
CA TYR A 4 6.87 37.84 -32.13
C TYR A 4 7.98 36.83 -31.83
N SER A 5 8.85 37.14 -30.87
CA SER A 5 9.79 36.13 -30.34
C SER A 5 10.37 36.59 -29.01
N SER A 6 9.58 36.47 -27.94
CA SER A 6 10.11 36.55 -26.57
C SER A 6 9.22 35.88 -25.54
N LEU A 7 7.93 35.65 -25.82
CA LEU A 7 7.06 34.94 -24.89
C LEU A 7 7.18 33.41 -24.91
N LEU A 8 7.84 32.83 -25.92
CA LEU A 8 7.93 31.37 -26.07
C LEU A 8 9.09 30.74 -25.26
N LEU A 9 9.96 31.56 -24.66
CA LEU A 9 11.18 31.10 -23.97
C LEU A 9 11.05 31.02 -22.44
N VAL A 10 9.94 31.50 -21.86
CA VAL A 10 9.73 31.47 -20.39
C VAL A 10 9.24 30.10 -19.90
N PHE A 11 8.67 29.27 -20.79
CA PHE A 11 8.19 27.93 -20.43
C PHE A 11 9.29 26.84 -20.41
N LEU A 12 10.52 27.14 -20.86
CA LEU A 12 11.63 26.18 -20.91
C LEU A 12 12.47 26.12 -19.62
N PHE A 13 12.20 27.00 -18.64
CA PHE A 13 12.98 27.10 -17.39
C PHE A 13 12.23 26.70 -16.12
N LEU A 14 11.07 26.07 -16.25
CA LEU A 14 10.50 25.31 -15.13
C LEU A 14 11.07 23.90 -15.24
N PRO A 15 12.14 23.54 -14.50
CA PRO A 15 12.41 22.13 -14.28
C PRO A 15 11.15 21.60 -13.63
N LYS A 16 10.38 20.81 -14.35
CA LYS A 16 9.43 19.94 -13.71
C LYS A 16 10.30 19.07 -12.81
N LEU A 17 10.38 19.42 -11.53
CA LEU A 17 10.73 18.52 -10.45
C LEU A 17 9.61 17.48 -10.42
N VAL A 18 9.56 16.64 -11.46
CA VAL A 18 8.86 15.38 -11.40
C VAL A 18 9.75 14.58 -10.48
N GLY A 19 9.49 14.65 -9.18
CA GLY A 19 10.05 13.71 -8.23
C GLY A 19 9.48 12.34 -8.58
N ALA A 20 10.04 11.70 -9.60
CA ALA A 20 9.71 10.32 -9.90
C ALA A 20 10.40 9.48 -8.84
N CYS A 21 9.61 8.89 -7.95
CA CYS A 21 10.14 7.93 -7.00
C CYS A 21 10.61 6.68 -7.73
N MET A 22 11.87 6.31 -7.54
CA MET A 22 12.42 5.06 -8.06
C MET A 22 11.84 3.84 -7.32
N PHE A 23 11.43 4.05 -6.06
CA PHE A 23 10.80 3.05 -5.20
C PHE A 23 9.69 3.69 -4.38
N PRO A 24 8.67 2.92 -3.98
CA PRO A 24 7.67 3.42 -3.07
C PRO A 24 8.22 3.65 -1.66
N ASN A 25 7.58 4.54 -0.91
CA ASN A 25 7.86 4.72 0.52
C ASN A 25 7.33 3.52 1.29
N GLN A 26 8.16 2.96 2.15
CA GLN A 26 7.84 1.79 2.97
C GLN A 26 8.75 1.79 4.19
N GLY A 27 8.31 1.18 5.29
CA GLY A 27 9.11 1.16 6.51
C GLY A 27 8.27 0.96 7.75
N ASN A 28 8.97 0.78 8.88
CA ASN A 28 8.33 0.55 10.17
C ASN A 28 7.42 1.70 10.59
N GLU A 29 7.71 2.95 10.17
CA GLU A 29 6.84 4.09 10.44
C GLU A 29 5.45 3.93 9.81
N TYR A 30 5.34 3.35 8.62
CA TYR A 30 4.08 3.16 7.92
C TYR A 30 3.37 1.88 8.36
N ASP A 31 4.13 0.82 8.66
CA ASP A 31 3.61 -0.43 9.24
C ASP A 31 2.92 -0.17 10.58
N ALA A 32 3.46 0.75 11.39
CA ALA A 32 2.91 1.12 12.70
C ALA A 32 1.56 1.85 12.62
N LEU A 33 1.21 2.43 11.47
CA LEU A 33 -0.06 3.12 11.25
C LEU A 33 -1.24 2.15 11.15
N ILE A 34 -0.97 0.89 10.82
CA ILE A 34 -1.99 -0.14 10.65
C ILE A 34 -2.32 -0.72 12.03
N LYS A 35 -3.51 -0.41 12.53
CA LYS A 35 -4.03 -0.96 13.79
C LYS A 35 -4.90 -2.16 13.50
N LEU A 36 -4.59 -3.27 14.15
CA LEU A 36 -5.32 -4.52 14.01
C LEU A 36 -5.61 -5.06 15.40
N GLU A 37 -6.88 -5.21 15.73
CA GLU A 37 -7.36 -5.74 17.01
C GLU A 37 -8.14 -7.03 16.76
N LYS A 38 -7.77 -8.10 17.45
CA LYS A 38 -8.47 -9.38 17.35
C LYS A 38 -9.78 -9.31 18.13
N LEU A 39 -10.89 -9.62 17.47
CA LEU A 39 -12.21 -9.66 18.09
C LEU A 39 -12.43 -11.02 18.79
N GLU A 40 -13.46 -11.11 19.64
CA GLU A 40 -13.75 -12.31 20.44
C GLU A 40 -13.99 -13.57 19.59
N THR A 41 -14.46 -13.41 18.36
CA THR A 41 -14.68 -14.52 17.42
C THR A 41 -13.37 -14.95 16.73
N LYS A 42 -13.18 -16.26 16.55
CA LYS A 42 -12.05 -16.82 15.78
C LYS A 42 -11.99 -16.14 14.40
N ASN A 43 -10.84 -15.55 14.08
CA ASN A 43 -10.47 -14.96 12.77
C ASN A 43 -11.20 -13.67 12.35
N ARG A 44 -11.85 -12.98 13.28
CA ARG A 44 -12.37 -11.62 13.03
C ARG A 44 -11.44 -10.58 13.64
N TYR A 45 -11.16 -9.53 12.89
CA TYR A 45 -10.28 -8.45 13.30
C TYR A 45 -10.92 -7.11 13.01
N ARG A 46 -10.75 -6.15 13.92
CA ARG A 46 -11.01 -4.74 13.65
C ARG A 46 -9.73 -4.12 13.09
N LEU A 47 -9.84 -3.62 11.87
CA LEU A 47 -8.78 -2.91 11.17
C LEU A 47 -9.06 -1.40 11.24
N SER A 48 -8.05 -0.61 11.59
CA SER A 48 -8.10 0.85 11.58
C SER A 48 -6.85 1.39 10.89
N VAL A 49 -7.06 2.26 9.91
CA VAL A 49 -6.00 2.86 9.08
C VAL A 49 -6.21 4.36 8.95
N PRO A 50 -5.17 5.20 9.04
CA PRO A 50 -5.32 6.64 8.82
C PRO A 50 -5.80 6.92 7.40
N ARG A 51 -6.74 7.86 7.28
CA ARG A 51 -7.29 8.29 6.01
C ARG A 51 -6.24 9.04 5.20
N ILE A 52 -5.59 10.01 5.84
CA ILE A 52 -4.56 10.86 5.23
C ILE A 52 -3.26 10.65 6.00
N ILE A 53 -2.20 10.36 5.25
CA ILE A 53 -0.80 10.52 5.66
C ILE A 53 -0.15 11.53 4.72
N GLU A 54 0.75 12.37 5.25
CA GLU A 54 1.50 13.35 4.45
C GLU A 54 0.62 14.09 3.41
N SER A 55 0.94 14.02 2.12
CA SER A 55 0.17 14.58 1.00
C SER A 55 -0.71 13.54 0.28
N SER A 56 -1.16 12.50 0.98
CA SER A 56 -2.01 11.46 0.37
C SER A 56 -3.41 11.96 -0.01
N SER A 57 -4.00 11.32 -1.02
CA SER A 57 -5.33 11.64 -1.57
C SER A 57 -6.50 11.47 -0.57
N GLY A 58 -6.26 10.84 0.59
CA GLY A 58 -7.28 10.56 1.59
C GLY A 58 -8.09 9.30 1.31
N TRP A 59 -7.64 8.45 0.39
CA TRP A 59 -8.34 7.21 0.00
C TRP A 59 -7.36 6.04 -0.01
N PRO A 60 -6.97 5.48 1.16
CA PRO A 60 -6.10 4.33 1.19
C PRO A 60 -6.80 3.10 0.63
N THR A 61 -6.07 2.32 -0.17
CA THR A 61 -6.50 0.99 -0.60
C THR A 61 -5.97 -0.03 0.39
N VAL A 62 -6.85 -0.91 0.86
CA VAL A 62 -6.50 -1.98 1.80
C VAL A 62 -6.62 -3.32 1.08
N THR A 63 -5.61 -4.17 1.22
CA THR A 63 -5.56 -5.49 0.57
C THR A 63 -5.13 -6.54 1.57
N LEU A 64 -5.87 -7.64 1.64
CA LEU A 64 -5.41 -8.88 2.26
C LEU A 64 -4.59 -9.67 1.25
N ILE A 65 -3.40 -10.08 1.65
CA ILE A 65 -2.51 -10.87 0.83
C ILE A 65 -2.28 -12.20 1.53
N TYR A 66 -2.68 -13.28 0.86
CA TYR A 66 -2.41 -14.65 1.27
C TYR A 66 -1.23 -15.14 0.45
N SER A 67 -0.13 -15.49 1.10
CA SER A 67 1.07 -16.00 0.42
C SER A 67 1.37 -17.42 0.88
N SER A 68 1.47 -18.34 -0.07
CA SER A 68 1.81 -19.74 0.19
C SER A 68 3.20 -19.85 0.83
N HIS A 69 3.35 -20.79 1.76
CA HIS A 69 4.65 -21.16 2.33
C HIS A 69 5.49 -21.99 1.35
N GLU A 70 4.86 -22.60 0.34
CA GLU A 70 5.60 -23.26 -0.73
C GLU A 70 6.23 -22.20 -1.63
N LEU A 71 7.55 -22.32 -1.82
CA LEU A 71 8.33 -21.46 -2.69
C LEU A 71 8.40 -22.04 -4.10
N ASP A 72 8.66 -21.19 -5.08
CA ASP A 72 8.85 -21.61 -6.47
C ASP A 72 9.85 -22.76 -6.61
N LYS A 73 9.46 -23.79 -7.36
CA LYS A 73 10.23 -25.04 -7.50
C LYS A 73 11.63 -24.76 -8.04
N GLY A 74 12.64 -25.16 -7.26
CA GLY A 74 14.04 -25.00 -7.62
C GLY A 74 14.62 -23.63 -7.29
N CYS A 75 13.85 -22.74 -6.68
CA CYS A 75 14.40 -21.50 -6.15
C CYS A 75 15.27 -21.78 -4.92
N LYS A 76 16.46 -21.18 -4.90
CA LYS A 76 17.36 -21.17 -3.74
C LYS A 76 17.74 -19.74 -3.47
N GLU A 77 17.41 -19.27 -2.27
CA GLU A 77 17.88 -17.97 -1.81
C GLU A 77 19.41 -17.98 -1.74
N GLY A 78 20.01 -16.87 -2.13
CA GLY A 78 21.45 -16.76 -2.18
C GLY A 78 21.91 -15.43 -2.72
N THR A 79 23.22 -15.21 -2.65
CA THR A 79 23.86 -14.05 -3.22
C THR A 79 24.74 -14.52 -4.37
N LEU A 80 24.50 -13.96 -5.55
CA LEU A 80 25.31 -14.20 -6.74
C LEU A 80 26.69 -13.54 -6.57
N ILE A 81 27.64 -13.94 -7.42
CA ILE A 81 29.05 -13.51 -7.34
C ILE A 81 29.19 -11.98 -7.50
N ASP A 82 28.25 -11.35 -8.21
CA ASP A 82 28.17 -9.90 -8.42
C ASP A 82 27.51 -9.15 -7.25
N GLY A 83 27.10 -9.84 -6.18
CA GLY A 83 26.41 -9.27 -5.04
C GLY A 83 24.88 -9.22 -5.18
N THR A 84 24.32 -9.65 -6.31
CA THR A 84 22.87 -9.67 -6.53
C THR A 84 22.20 -10.71 -5.62
N GLN A 85 21.16 -10.31 -4.89
CA GLN A 85 20.38 -11.21 -4.05
C GLN A 85 19.30 -11.92 -4.85
N THR A 86 19.23 -13.25 -4.72
CA THR A 86 18.14 -14.08 -5.24
C THR A 86 17.13 -14.28 -4.12
N ILE A 87 15.91 -13.81 -4.33
CA ILE A 87 14.81 -13.91 -3.36
C ILE A 87 13.79 -14.89 -3.92
N CYS A 88 13.36 -15.86 -3.13
CA CYS A 88 12.35 -16.81 -3.54
C CYS A 88 10.95 -16.25 -3.31
N LEU A 89 10.14 -16.29 -4.36
CA LEU A 89 8.75 -15.88 -4.30
C LEU A 89 7.87 -17.06 -3.88
N PRO A 90 6.75 -16.80 -3.17
CA PRO A 90 5.76 -17.81 -2.88
C PRO A 90 5.14 -18.30 -4.19
N GLN A 91 4.93 -19.62 -4.29
CA GLN A 91 4.39 -20.26 -5.49
C GLN A 91 2.96 -19.79 -5.81
N GLU A 92 2.20 -19.42 -4.77
CA GLU A 92 0.85 -18.89 -4.91
C GLU A 92 0.67 -17.65 -4.04
N GLN A 93 0.05 -16.62 -4.62
CA GLN A 93 -0.34 -15.42 -3.92
C GLN A 93 -1.76 -15.01 -4.32
N ILE A 94 -2.62 -14.82 -3.33
CA ILE A 94 -4.01 -14.37 -3.51
C ILE A 94 -4.13 -12.99 -2.89
N ARG A 95 -4.74 -12.06 -3.63
CA ARG A 95 -4.93 -10.67 -3.19
C ARG A 95 -6.41 -10.36 -3.17
N GLU A 96 -6.91 -9.95 -2.01
CA GLU A 96 -8.31 -9.60 -1.78
C GLU A 96 -8.38 -8.14 -1.33
N GLU A 97 -8.93 -7.25 -2.17
CA GLU A 97 -9.15 -5.86 -1.78
C GLU A 97 -10.27 -5.78 -0.74
N ILE A 98 -9.96 -5.16 0.41
CA ILE A 98 -10.94 -4.94 1.46
C ILE A 98 -11.56 -3.58 1.25
N ASN A 99 -12.87 -3.58 1.04
CA ASN A 99 -13.61 -2.35 1.06
C ASN A 99 -13.94 -1.94 2.50
N LEU A 100 -13.12 -1.05 3.09
CA LEU A 100 -13.37 -0.45 4.41
C LEU A 100 -14.43 0.66 4.37
N ASN A 101 -14.88 1.10 3.19
CA ASN A 101 -15.82 2.19 3.02
C ASN A 101 -17.00 1.79 2.11
N ASN A 102 -18.22 1.77 2.63
CA ASN A 102 -19.37 1.66 1.73
C ASN A 102 -19.35 2.87 0.78
N THR A 103 -19.69 2.70 -0.50
CA THR A 103 -19.61 3.77 -1.51
C THR A 103 -20.37 5.04 -1.12
N TRP A 104 -21.38 4.90 -0.26
CA TRP A 104 -22.13 5.98 0.40
C TRP A 104 -21.32 6.78 1.45
N GLU A 105 -20.40 6.14 2.17
CA GLU A 105 -19.53 6.79 3.16
C GLU A 105 -18.49 7.69 2.49
N LYS A 106 -18.01 7.35 1.28
CA LYS A 106 -17.11 8.24 0.51
C LYS A 106 -17.76 9.60 0.20
N ALA A 107 -19.08 9.61 -0.05
CA ALA A 107 -19.83 10.83 -0.31
C ALA A 107 -20.09 11.66 0.97
N ILE A 108 -20.25 10.99 2.12
CA ILE A 108 -20.48 11.63 3.43
C ILE A 108 -19.16 12.08 4.08
N ASP A 109 -18.04 11.45 3.72
CA ASP A 109 -16.72 11.71 4.32
C ASP A 109 -16.14 13.09 4.04
N TRP A 110 -16.57 13.76 2.96
CA TRP A 110 -16.24 15.17 2.74
C TRP A 110 -16.82 16.08 3.85
N VAL A 111 -17.87 15.63 4.53
CA VAL A 111 -18.57 16.37 5.60
C VAL A 111 -18.17 15.88 7.00
N SER A 112 -17.74 14.64 7.14
CA SER A 112 -17.57 13.98 8.46
C SER A 112 -16.23 14.23 9.16
N ASN A 113 -15.22 14.79 8.47
CA ASN A 113 -13.85 14.98 9.00
C ASN A 113 -13.28 13.72 9.69
N LYS A 114 -13.59 12.52 9.18
CA LYS A 114 -13.00 11.28 9.69
C LYS A 114 -11.48 11.25 9.45
N ASN A 115 -10.73 10.97 10.50
CA ASN A 115 -9.27 10.86 10.47
C ASN A 115 -8.77 9.45 10.09
N SER A 116 -9.61 8.43 10.26
CA SER A 116 -9.29 7.03 9.98
C SER A 116 -10.46 6.30 9.33
N TYR A 117 -10.13 5.27 8.54
CA TYR A 117 -11.06 4.25 8.10
C TYR A 117 -10.99 3.07 9.06
N GLU A 118 -12.15 2.60 9.50
CA GLU A 118 -12.27 1.47 10.41
C GLU A 118 -13.28 0.48 9.85
N GLY A 119 -12.97 -0.80 9.96
CA GLY A 119 -13.89 -1.85 9.57
C GLY A 119 -13.52 -3.19 10.17
N GLU A 120 -14.48 -4.12 10.14
CA GLU A 120 -14.27 -5.48 10.57
C GLU A 120 -13.95 -6.35 9.36
N ILE A 121 -12.85 -7.10 9.45
CA ILE A 121 -12.40 -8.03 8.44
C ILE A 121 -12.48 -9.45 8.99
N GLN A 122 -12.83 -10.40 8.14
CA GLN A 122 -12.83 -11.81 8.45
C GLN A 122 -11.76 -12.49 7.62
N ILE A 123 -10.84 -13.17 8.29
CA ILE A 123 -9.75 -13.90 7.65
C ILE A 123 -10.17 -15.35 7.47
N MET A 124 -10.01 -15.86 6.25
CA MET A 124 -10.18 -17.28 5.98
C MET A 124 -8.85 -17.99 6.27
N GLU A 125 -8.83 -18.85 7.29
CA GLU A 125 -7.67 -19.72 7.53
C GLU A 125 -7.50 -20.66 6.33
N ARG A 126 -6.29 -20.67 5.76
CA ARG A 126 -5.87 -21.62 4.71
C ARG A 126 -4.61 -22.32 5.22
N GLU A 127 -4.55 -23.64 5.04
CA GLU A 127 -3.36 -24.41 5.43
C GLU A 127 -2.15 -24.01 4.58
N ASN A 128 -0.98 -23.83 5.20
CA ASN A 128 0.27 -23.44 4.56
C ASN A 128 0.26 -22.06 3.87
N PHE A 129 -0.57 -21.13 4.36
CA PHE A 129 -0.54 -19.74 3.93
C PHE A 129 -0.24 -18.80 5.09
N SER A 130 0.58 -17.80 4.80
CA SER A 130 0.71 -16.59 5.60
C SER A 130 -0.31 -15.56 5.14
N VAL A 131 -0.78 -14.73 6.07
CA VAL A 131 -1.75 -13.66 5.78
C VAL A 131 -1.22 -12.34 6.29
N GLU A 132 -1.18 -11.34 5.41
CA GLU A 132 -0.85 -9.97 5.74
C GLU A 132 -1.91 -8.99 5.23
N VAL A 133 -2.05 -7.87 5.92
CA VAL A 133 -2.75 -6.70 5.41
C VAL A 133 -1.72 -5.74 4.87
N SER A 134 -1.92 -5.32 3.63
CA SER A 134 -1.17 -4.25 2.97
C SER A 134 -2.08 -3.04 2.77
N VAL A 135 -1.56 -1.86 3.05
CA VAL A 135 -2.28 -0.59 2.88
C VAL A 135 -1.45 0.30 1.98
N MET A 136 -2.07 0.81 0.92
CA MET A 136 -1.47 1.74 -0.02
C MET A 136 -2.11 3.12 0.14
N TRP A 137 -1.29 4.13 0.39
CA TRP A 137 -1.67 5.53 0.31
C TRP A 137 -1.08 6.14 -0.96
N GLU A 138 -1.93 6.70 -1.82
CA GLU A 138 -1.51 7.45 -2.99
C GLU A 138 -1.09 8.86 -2.56
N THR A 139 0.22 9.13 -2.47
CA THR A 139 0.75 10.48 -2.24
C THR A 139 1.13 11.17 -3.54
N GLU A 140 1.22 12.50 -3.51
CA GLU A 140 1.47 13.33 -4.71
C GLU A 140 2.76 12.96 -5.48
N VAL A 141 3.75 12.39 -4.79
CA VAL A 141 5.09 12.13 -5.36
C VAL A 141 5.36 10.64 -5.50
N CYS A 142 4.94 9.82 -4.53
CA CYS A 142 5.29 8.40 -4.45
C CYS A 142 4.12 7.56 -3.91
N LEU A 143 4.03 6.29 -4.30
CA LEU A 143 3.17 5.38 -3.56
C LEU A 143 3.79 5.11 -2.19
N THR A 144 2.98 5.13 -1.15
CA THR A 144 3.41 4.79 0.21
C THR A 144 2.68 3.55 0.66
N PHE A 145 3.43 2.56 1.17
CA PHE A 145 2.88 1.30 1.63
C PHE A 145 3.19 1.07 3.11
N GLY A 146 2.22 0.51 3.81
CA GLY A 146 2.41 -0.14 5.10
C GLY A 146 1.93 -1.57 5.02
N ARG A 147 2.53 -2.44 5.82
CA ARG A 147 2.13 -3.85 5.91
C ARG A 147 2.04 -4.32 7.35
N LYS A 148 1.17 -5.30 7.60
CA LYS A 148 1.04 -5.95 8.89
C LYS A 148 0.68 -7.42 8.74
N VAL A 149 1.59 -8.28 9.20
CA VAL A 149 1.38 -9.73 9.21
C VAL A 149 0.35 -10.08 10.30
N ILE A 150 -0.62 -10.90 9.94
CA ILE A 150 -1.68 -11.39 10.84
C ILE A 150 -1.45 -12.84 11.19
N ILE A 151 -1.18 -13.67 10.19
CA ILE A 151 -0.87 -15.10 10.32
C ILE A 151 0.48 -15.32 9.65
N LYS A 152 1.40 -15.97 10.37
CA LYS A 152 2.70 -16.37 9.83
C LYS A 152 2.63 -17.76 9.24
#